data_AF-A0A0X3PTY4-F1
#
_entry.id   AF-A0A0X3PTY4-F1
#
_cell.length_a   1.000
_cell.length_b   1.000
_cell.length_c   1.000
_cell.angle_alpha   90.00
_cell.angle_beta   90.00
_cell.angle_gamma   90.00
#
_symmetry.space_group_name_H-M   'P 1'
#
loop_
_entity.id
_entity.type
_entity.pdbx_description
1 polymer ?
#
loop_
_entity_poly.entity_id
_entity_poly.type
_entity_poly.pdbx_seq_one_letter_code
_entity_poly.pdbx_strand_id
1 'polypeptide(L)'
;MSLAASCRRRLSTSLNYGRYPVYPWVKLPQSVQYMICTRILPTALPSFVLVTEDGGQSTSGPSWHRVLLSSIPENPEAIASEPIRIVSTPNLLVGSPDRPRMLAVSASRLEMTMNAQTRLTFKSPSTVEISIYLPEPENSTLFLNSVEDVPLPHSWKPFLWQCGLCVAQFTISDEHSMELVAAHLRLHLELRFCLKCHTVLPNSALAVDAPDAKPHRCKDLVTPVDLNLRHQPHNQGMFC
;
A
#
# COMPACT_ATOMS: atom_id res chain seq x y z
N MET A 1 12.12 37.33 -13.21
CA MET A 1 11.46 36.43 -14.17
C MET A 1 10.90 35.26 -13.37
N SER A 2 9.60 35.29 -13.08
CA SER A 2 8.90 34.24 -12.33
C SER A 2 8.43 33.20 -13.35
N LEU A 3 9.03 32.01 -13.31
CA LEU A 3 8.51 30.85 -14.04
C LEU A 3 7.17 30.49 -13.41
N ALA A 4 6.09 30.95 -14.04
CA ALA A 4 4.74 30.48 -13.75
C ALA A 4 4.77 28.95 -13.84
N ALA A 5 4.69 28.29 -12.68
CA ALA A 5 4.46 26.87 -12.62
C ALA A 5 3.08 26.64 -13.24
N SER A 6 3.05 26.14 -14.49
CA SER A 6 1.82 25.76 -15.17
C SER A 6 1.01 24.92 -14.21
N CYS A 7 -0.17 25.41 -13.84
CA CYS A 7 -1.00 24.85 -12.79
C CYS A 7 -1.64 23.55 -13.31
N ARG A 8 -0.85 22.47 -13.36
CA ARG A 8 -1.37 21.14 -13.67
C ARG A 8 -2.43 20.79 -12.64
N ARG A 9 -3.66 20.60 -13.11
CA ARG A 9 -4.77 20.15 -12.25
C ARG A 9 -4.40 18.81 -11.63
N ARG A 10 -4.69 18.67 -10.33
CA ARG A 10 -4.27 17.53 -9.50
C ARG A 10 -5.46 16.95 -8.75
N LEU A 11 -5.75 15.68 -8.99
CA LEU A 11 -6.65 14.89 -8.16
C LEU A 11 -5.83 14.25 -7.04
N SER A 12 -6.33 14.26 -5.81
CA SER A 12 -5.60 13.68 -4.69
C SER A 12 -6.49 12.98 -3.68
N THR A 13 -5.94 11.93 -3.07
CA THR A 13 -6.54 11.20 -1.95
C THR A 13 -5.41 10.73 -1.03
N SER A 14 -5.75 10.17 0.12
CA SER A 14 -4.74 9.67 1.06
C SER A 14 -5.13 8.36 1.74
N LEU A 15 -4.11 7.58 2.08
CA LEU A 15 -4.21 6.39 2.92
C LEU A 15 -3.55 6.71 4.26
N ASN A 16 -4.33 6.63 5.34
CA ASN A 16 -3.86 6.92 6.70
C ASN A 16 -3.74 5.63 7.51
N TYR A 17 -2.49 5.23 7.78
CA TYR A 17 -2.16 4.11 8.67
C TYR A 17 -1.79 4.59 10.09
N GLY A 18 -1.79 5.91 10.31
CA GLY A 18 -1.65 6.59 11.60
C GLY A 18 -2.65 6.13 12.65
N ARG A 19 -3.85 5.72 12.21
CA ARG A 19 -4.94 5.27 13.08
C ARG A 19 -4.73 3.91 13.73
N TYR A 20 -3.81 3.09 13.23
CA TYR A 20 -3.53 1.78 13.82
C TYR A 20 -2.47 1.91 14.91
N PRO A 21 -2.67 1.30 16.09
CA PRO A 21 -1.67 1.28 17.15
C PRO A 21 -0.36 0.63 16.68
N VAL A 22 0.76 1.04 17.25
CA VAL A 22 2.09 0.55 16.84
C VAL A 22 2.43 -0.78 17.53
N TYR A 23 2.85 -1.76 16.73
CA TYR A 23 3.47 -3.01 17.19
C TYR A 23 5.00 -2.91 17.03
N PRO A 24 5.77 -3.04 18.12
CA PRO A 24 7.23 -2.97 18.02
C PRO A 24 7.82 -4.12 17.19
N TRP A 25 8.70 -3.81 16.24
CA TRP A 25 9.41 -4.81 15.44
C TRP A 25 10.09 -5.90 16.29
N VAL A 26 10.74 -5.48 17.38
CA VAL A 26 11.46 -6.37 18.30
C VAL A 26 10.58 -7.39 19.01
N LYS A 27 9.26 -7.16 19.07
CA LYS A 27 8.30 -8.10 19.66
C LYS A 27 7.78 -9.14 18.66
N LEU A 28 8.05 -8.97 17.37
CA LEU A 28 7.61 -9.92 16.36
C LEU A 28 8.41 -11.23 16.47
N PRO A 29 7.78 -12.41 16.29
CA PRO A 29 8.52 -13.66 16.19
C PRO A 29 9.53 -13.61 15.04
N GLN A 30 10.70 -14.23 15.21
CA GLN A 30 11.78 -14.18 14.24
C GLN A 30 11.37 -14.73 12.85
N SER A 31 10.50 -15.74 12.83
CA SER A 31 9.90 -16.25 11.59
C SER A 31 9.08 -15.19 10.85
N VAL A 32 8.32 -14.38 11.59
CA VAL A 32 7.51 -13.26 11.06
C VAL A 32 8.40 -12.15 10.53
N GLN A 33 9.43 -11.76 11.29
CA GLN A 33 10.41 -10.78 10.86
C GLN A 33 11.05 -11.20 9.53
N TYR A 34 11.48 -12.46 9.41
CA TYR A 34 12.07 -13.01 8.20
C TYR A 34 11.08 -12.99 7.01
N MET A 35 9.83 -13.40 7.22
CA MET A 35 8.79 -13.33 6.20
C MET A 35 8.51 -11.89 5.74
N ILE A 36 8.48 -10.93 6.66
CA ILE A 36 8.29 -9.52 6.31
C ILE A 36 9.47 -9.03 5.47
N CYS A 37 10.71 -9.27 5.89
CA CYS A 37 11.89 -8.84 5.13
C CYS A 37 11.90 -9.41 3.71
N THR A 38 11.65 -10.72 3.57
CA THR A 38 11.62 -11.37 2.24
C THR A 38 10.49 -10.89 1.35
N ARG A 39 9.38 -10.41 1.92
CA ARG A 39 8.25 -9.86 1.16
C ARG A 39 8.40 -8.39 0.80
N ILE A 40 9.06 -7.59 1.63
CA ILE A 40 9.27 -6.15 1.38
C ILE A 40 10.43 -5.90 0.42
N LEU A 41 11.53 -6.65 0.54
CA LEU A 41 12.72 -6.48 -0.31
C LEU A 41 12.43 -6.43 -1.83
N PRO A 42 11.52 -7.26 -2.40
CA PRO A 42 11.21 -7.19 -3.83
C PRO A 42 10.24 -6.06 -4.22
N THR A 43 9.62 -5.35 -3.27
CA THR A 43 8.60 -4.35 -3.58
C THR A 43 9.20 -3.07 -4.17
N ALA A 44 8.50 -2.50 -5.16
CA ALA A 44 8.92 -1.25 -5.80
C ALA A 44 8.53 -0.01 -4.97
N LEU A 45 7.68 -0.17 -3.96
CA LEU A 45 7.17 0.90 -3.09
C LEU A 45 7.35 0.53 -1.61
N PRO A 46 7.53 1.52 -0.73
CA PRO A 46 7.44 1.31 0.71
C PRO A 46 6.13 0.62 1.09
N SER A 47 6.23 -0.40 1.94
CA SER A 47 5.09 -1.18 2.42
C SER A 47 4.75 -0.84 3.87
N PHE A 48 3.46 -0.77 4.18
CA PHE A 48 2.89 -0.69 5.52
C PHE A 48 2.55 -2.10 5.99
N VAL A 49 3.22 -2.54 7.04
CA VAL A 49 3.00 -3.86 7.61
C VAL A 49 1.95 -3.78 8.70
N LEU A 50 0.89 -4.56 8.55
CA LEU A 50 -0.22 -4.68 9.49
C LEU A 50 -0.25 -6.10 10.07
N VAL A 51 -0.27 -6.20 11.39
CA VAL A 51 -0.31 -7.46 12.12
C VAL A 51 -1.59 -7.59 12.93
N THR A 52 -2.10 -8.81 13.02
CA THR A 52 -3.23 -9.15 13.90
C THR A 52 -2.90 -10.38 14.75
N GLU A 53 -3.31 -10.33 16.01
CA GLU A 53 -3.24 -11.47 16.95
C GLU A 53 -4.56 -12.24 17.00
N ASP A 54 -5.66 -11.59 16.60
CA ASP A 54 -6.99 -12.15 16.71
C ASP A 54 -7.28 -13.11 15.56
N GLY A 55 -7.54 -14.37 15.91
CA GLY A 55 -8.14 -15.35 15.00
C GLY A 55 -9.62 -15.09 14.70
N GLY A 56 -10.06 -13.82 14.73
CA GLY A 56 -11.44 -13.39 14.50
C GLY A 56 -12.37 -13.51 15.71
N GLN A 57 -11.83 -13.63 16.94
CA GLN A 57 -12.64 -13.53 18.16
C GLN A 57 -12.68 -12.06 18.60
N SER A 58 -13.87 -11.48 18.45
CA SER A 58 -14.21 -10.12 18.81
C SER A 58 -13.84 -9.80 20.25
N THR A 59 -12.67 -9.20 20.47
CA THR A 59 -12.40 -8.44 21.69
C THR A 59 -12.38 -6.96 21.34
N SER A 60 -12.84 -6.13 22.26
CA SER A 60 -13.31 -4.76 22.07
C SER A 60 -12.23 -3.71 21.74
N GLY A 61 -11.18 -4.09 21.02
CA GLY A 61 -10.07 -3.22 20.61
C GLY A 61 -9.73 -3.34 19.12
N PRO A 62 -8.85 -2.48 18.59
CA PRO A 62 -8.37 -2.60 17.22
C PRO A 62 -7.60 -3.91 17.06
N SER A 63 -8.16 -4.85 16.28
CA SER A 63 -7.56 -6.16 16.02
C SER A 63 -6.26 -6.08 15.19
N TRP A 64 -5.96 -4.90 14.63
CA TRP A 64 -4.83 -4.67 13.76
C TRP A 64 -3.88 -3.61 14.32
N HIS A 65 -2.59 -3.92 14.23
CA HIS A 65 -1.51 -3.03 14.65
C HIS A 65 -0.56 -2.78 13.47
N ARG A 66 0.00 -1.58 13.39
CA ARG A 66 1.04 -1.22 12.42
C ARG A 66 2.41 -1.56 12.98
N VAL A 67 3.23 -2.26 12.21
CA VAL A 67 4.63 -2.51 12.57
C VAL A 67 5.49 -1.31 12.17
N LEU A 68 6.29 -0.80 13.13
CA LEU A 68 7.28 0.22 12.85
C LEU A 68 8.55 -0.43 12.28
N LEU A 69 8.79 -0.27 10.98
CA LEU A 69 9.95 -0.83 10.27
C LEU A 69 11.21 0.04 10.35
N SER A 70 11.09 1.27 10.84
CA SER A 70 12.18 2.23 10.96
C SER A 70 12.44 2.53 12.43
N SER A 71 13.71 2.54 12.85
CA SER A 71 14.13 2.89 14.21
C SER A 71 14.12 4.40 14.48
N ILE A 72 13.32 5.21 13.76
CA ILE A 72 13.14 6.63 14.11
C ILE A 72 12.16 6.65 15.28
N PRO A 73 12.61 6.96 16.52
CA PRO A 73 11.70 7.06 17.63
C PRO A 73 10.67 8.16 17.33
N GLU A 74 9.39 7.89 17.59
CA GLU A 74 8.31 8.89 17.53
C GLU A 74 8.47 9.99 18.60
N ASN A 75 9.55 9.91 19.41
CA ASN A 75 9.92 10.85 20.45
C ASN A 75 11.43 11.23 20.31
N PRO A 76 11.79 12.51 20.12
CA PRO A 76 13.18 12.93 19.87
C PRO A 76 14.17 12.69 21.03
N GLU A 77 13.75 12.14 22.18
CA GLU A 77 14.61 12.03 23.38
C GLU A 77 15.29 10.67 23.61
N ALA A 78 15.07 9.65 22.78
CA ALA A 78 15.72 8.35 22.97
C ALA A 78 16.78 8.08 21.90
N ILE A 79 17.99 8.59 22.12
CA ILE A 79 19.17 8.17 21.36
C ILE A 79 19.61 6.82 21.91
N ALA A 80 19.33 5.75 21.17
CA ALA A 80 19.95 4.44 21.39
C ALA A 80 20.56 3.94 20.08
N SER A 81 21.77 3.41 20.24
CA SER A 81 22.73 3.01 19.23
C SER A 81 22.28 1.82 18.38
N GLU A 82 22.74 1.84 17.13
CA GLU A 82 22.54 0.85 16.05
C GLU A 82 21.17 0.87 15.32
N PRO A 83 21.06 1.64 14.22
CA PRO A 83 19.89 1.62 13.38
C PRO A 83 19.94 0.41 12.44
N ILE A 84 19.11 -0.60 12.68
CA ILE A 84 18.71 -1.54 11.63
C ILE A 84 17.86 -0.74 10.64
N ARG A 85 18.50 -0.18 9.60
CA ARG A 85 17.81 0.49 8.49
C ARG A 85 17.11 -0.56 7.63
N ILE A 86 15.86 -0.87 7.94
CA ILE A 86 14.93 -1.45 6.94
C ILE A 86 14.15 -0.31 6.28
N VAL A 87 14.87 0.73 5.84
CA VAL A 87 14.40 1.51 4.70
C VAL A 87 15.01 0.81 3.50
N SER A 88 14.31 -0.19 2.97
CA SER A 88 14.66 -0.73 1.67
C SER A 88 14.54 0.41 0.67
N THR A 89 15.67 1.05 0.37
CA THR A 89 15.81 1.80 -0.88
C THR A 89 15.34 0.85 -1.99
N PRO A 90 14.29 1.18 -2.75
CA PRO A 90 13.83 0.31 -3.81
C PRO A 90 15.02 0.04 -4.74
N ASN A 91 15.18 -1.21 -5.18
CA ASN A 91 16.25 -1.60 -6.09
C ASN A 91 16.22 -0.71 -7.34
N LEU A 92 17.11 0.28 -7.39
CA LEU A 92 17.27 1.24 -8.48
C LEU A 92 17.99 0.56 -9.64
N LEU A 93 17.23 -0.21 -10.41
CA LEU A 93 17.64 -0.57 -11.76
C LEU A 93 17.20 0.56 -12.70
N VAL A 94 18.18 1.24 -13.28
CA VAL A 94 17.99 2.17 -14.40
C VAL A 94 17.29 1.39 -15.53
N GLY A 95 16.00 1.68 -15.77
CA GLY A 95 15.27 1.00 -16.84
C GLY A 95 13.78 1.36 -16.89
N SER A 96 13.37 1.94 -18.02
CA SER A 96 12.01 2.29 -18.46
C SER A 96 11.30 3.44 -17.70
N PRO A 97 10.68 4.40 -18.42
CA PRO A 97 9.87 5.47 -17.84
C PRO A 97 8.61 4.99 -17.09
N ASP A 98 8.27 3.70 -17.20
CA ASP A 98 7.04 3.12 -16.64
C ASP A 98 7.21 2.47 -15.26
N ARG A 99 8.38 2.57 -14.63
CA ARG A 99 8.64 1.99 -13.31
C ARG A 99 8.60 3.05 -12.19
N PRO A 100 8.14 2.70 -10.97
CA PRO A 100 8.23 3.61 -9.84
C PRO A 100 9.65 4.10 -9.60
N ARG A 101 9.80 5.42 -9.44
CA ARG A 101 11.09 6.05 -9.16
C ARG A 101 10.98 7.05 -8.01
N MET A 102 12.02 7.11 -7.21
CA MET A 102 12.15 8.09 -6.15
C MET A 102 12.46 9.46 -6.74
N LEU A 103 11.79 10.50 -6.24
CA LEU A 103 11.96 11.88 -6.69
C LEU A 103 12.69 12.73 -5.65
N ALA A 104 12.32 12.59 -4.38
CA ALA A 104 12.90 13.34 -3.27
C ALA A 104 12.79 12.56 -1.96
N VAL A 105 13.72 12.80 -1.03
CA VAL A 105 13.73 12.22 0.31
C VAL A 105 14.11 13.30 1.32
N SER A 106 13.37 13.37 2.41
CA SER A 106 13.70 14.15 3.60
C SER A 106 13.43 13.33 4.86
N ALA A 107 13.76 13.88 6.04
CA ALA A 107 13.60 13.19 7.32
C ALA A 107 12.16 12.73 7.60
N SER A 108 11.15 13.43 7.08
CA SER A 108 9.73 13.15 7.34
C SER A 108 8.92 12.84 6.08
N ARG A 109 9.55 12.81 4.89
CA ARG A 109 8.86 12.71 3.62
C ARG A 109 9.67 11.94 2.58
N LEU A 110 9.02 11.03 1.88
CA LEU A 110 9.56 10.35 0.70
C LEU A 110 8.58 10.59 -0.46
N GLU A 111 9.08 11.13 -1.56
CA GLU A 111 8.32 11.33 -2.78
C GLU A 111 8.74 10.35 -3.86
N MET A 112 7.75 9.73 -4.49
CA MET A 112 7.94 8.80 -5.59
C MET A 112 6.98 9.12 -6.73
N THR A 113 7.41 8.89 -7.96
CA THR A 113 6.50 8.81 -9.11
C THR A 113 6.27 7.35 -9.40
N MET A 114 5.03 6.96 -9.67
CA MET A 114 4.71 5.61 -10.14
C MET A 114 4.76 5.54 -11.66
N ASN A 115 4.32 6.62 -12.33
CA ASN A 115 4.39 6.82 -13.77
C ASN A 115 4.41 8.33 -14.07
N ALA A 116 4.21 8.74 -15.33
CA ALA A 116 4.21 10.15 -15.74
C ALA A 116 3.11 10.99 -15.08
N GLN A 117 1.98 10.37 -14.70
CA GLN A 117 0.80 11.06 -14.17
C GLN A 117 0.65 10.92 -12.65
N THR A 118 1.20 9.87 -12.04
CA THR A 118 0.91 9.52 -10.64
C THR A 118 2.11 9.71 -9.74
N ARG A 119 1.91 10.47 -8.66
CA ARG A 119 2.87 10.66 -7.58
C ARG A 119 2.34 10.13 -6.27
N LEU A 120 3.24 9.55 -5.48
CA LEU A 120 3.02 9.04 -4.14
C LEU A 120 3.93 9.81 -3.19
N THR A 121 3.34 10.41 -2.16
CA THR A 121 4.08 11.11 -1.10
C THR A 121 3.86 10.39 0.21
N PHE A 122 4.88 9.70 0.67
CA PHE A 122 4.92 9.03 1.97
C PHE A 122 5.31 10.06 3.02
N LYS A 123 4.44 10.30 3.99
CA LYS A 123 4.64 11.23 5.10
C LYS A 123 4.75 10.46 6.41
N SER A 124 5.70 10.88 7.23
CA SER A 124 5.82 10.43 8.61
C SER A 124 4.62 10.93 9.44
N PRO A 125 4.06 10.12 10.35
CA PRO A 125 4.51 8.76 10.68
C PRO A 125 4.04 7.71 9.67
N SER A 126 2.82 7.78 9.14
CA SER A 126 2.29 6.70 8.30
C SER A 126 1.10 7.11 7.42
N THR A 127 1.28 8.16 6.62
CA THR A 127 0.30 8.58 5.63
C THR A 127 0.90 8.51 4.23
N VAL A 128 0.12 8.07 3.25
CA VAL A 128 0.49 8.18 1.83
C VAL A 128 -0.51 9.07 1.14
N GLU A 129 -0.03 10.17 0.56
CA GLU A 129 -0.82 10.98 -0.35
C GLU A 129 -0.61 10.49 -1.78
N ILE A 130 -1.72 10.25 -2.47
CA ILE A 130 -1.76 9.82 -3.86
C ILE A 130 -2.21 11.03 -4.67
N SER A 131 -1.46 11.38 -5.70
CA SER A 131 -1.76 12.51 -6.59
C SER A 131 -1.71 12.07 -8.05
N ILE A 132 -2.79 12.32 -8.79
CA ILE A 132 -2.84 12.14 -10.25
C ILE A 132 -2.87 13.52 -10.89
N TYR A 133 -1.88 13.79 -11.74
CA TYR A 133 -1.76 15.03 -12.51
C TYR A 133 -2.40 14.83 -13.87
N LEU A 134 -3.39 15.65 -14.16
CA LEU A 134 -4.11 15.62 -15.43
C LEU A 134 -3.27 16.30 -16.51
N PRO A 135 -3.26 15.78 -17.75
CA PRO A 135 -2.73 16.53 -18.90
C PRO A 135 -3.55 17.82 -19.06
N GLU A 136 -2.87 18.93 -19.30
CA GLU A 136 -3.55 20.20 -19.60
C GLU A 136 -4.35 20.01 -20.90
N PRO A 137 -5.59 20.49 -20.98
CA PRO A 137 -6.28 20.52 -22.25
C PRO A 137 -5.48 21.44 -23.19
N GLU A 138 -5.14 20.94 -24.38
CA GLU A 138 -4.31 21.64 -25.39
C GLU A 138 -4.91 23.00 -25.84
N ASN A 139 -6.11 23.35 -25.38
CA ASN A 139 -6.82 24.59 -25.69
C ASN A 139 -6.78 25.66 -24.58
N SER A 140 -5.98 25.52 -23.53
CA SER A 140 -5.88 26.53 -22.45
C SER A 140 -5.14 27.83 -22.83
N THR A 141 -4.80 28.04 -24.10
CA THR A 141 -4.16 29.26 -24.61
C THR A 141 -5.11 30.31 -25.20
N LEU A 142 -6.43 30.13 -25.15
CA LEU A 142 -7.37 31.14 -25.62
C LEU A 142 -8.44 31.45 -24.56
N PHE A 143 -8.85 32.71 -24.47
CA PHE A 143 -9.82 33.31 -23.53
C PHE A 143 -9.28 33.91 -22.23
N LEU A 144 -8.19 34.68 -22.31
CA LEU A 144 -8.15 35.96 -21.60
C LEU A 144 -8.99 36.94 -22.44
N ASN A 145 -10.31 36.98 -22.22
CA ASN A 145 -11.24 38.08 -22.52
C ASN A 145 -12.69 37.55 -22.59
N SER A 146 -13.26 37.15 -21.46
CA SER A 146 -14.70 37.31 -21.22
C SER A 146 -14.95 37.31 -19.73
N VAL A 147 -15.46 38.44 -19.25
CA VAL A 147 -16.11 38.54 -17.95
C VAL A 147 -17.41 37.75 -18.10
N GLU A 148 -17.70 36.83 -17.19
CA GLU A 148 -18.78 35.82 -17.23
C GLU A 148 -18.41 34.47 -17.86
N ASP A 149 -17.45 33.77 -17.26
CA ASP A 149 -17.56 32.31 -17.15
C ASP A 149 -16.96 31.89 -15.81
N VAL A 150 -17.85 31.65 -14.85
CA VAL A 150 -17.50 30.99 -13.59
C VAL A 150 -16.97 29.60 -13.98
N PRO A 151 -15.71 29.24 -13.70
CA PRO A 151 -15.22 27.92 -14.03
C PRO A 151 -16.07 26.90 -13.29
N LEU A 152 -16.88 26.12 -14.01
CA LEU A 152 -17.66 25.04 -13.40
C LEU A 152 -16.67 24.13 -12.66
N PRO A 153 -16.73 24.01 -11.33
CA PRO A 153 -15.59 23.51 -10.56
C PRO A 153 -15.31 22.00 -10.73
N HIS A 154 -16.09 21.26 -11.53
CA HIS A 154 -16.05 19.79 -11.52
C HIS A 154 -16.25 19.09 -12.88
N SER A 155 -16.17 19.78 -14.02
CA SER A 155 -16.28 19.09 -15.32
C SER A 155 -14.90 18.77 -15.92
N TRP A 156 -14.40 17.55 -15.67
CA TRP A 156 -13.35 16.98 -16.50
C TRP A 156 -13.90 15.85 -17.36
N LYS A 157 -13.22 15.62 -18.49
CA LYS A 157 -13.55 14.46 -19.34
C LYS A 157 -13.06 13.20 -18.62
N PRO A 158 -13.90 12.16 -18.50
CA PRO A 158 -13.44 10.87 -18.00
C PRO A 158 -12.22 10.39 -18.79
N PHE A 159 -11.23 9.87 -18.08
CA PHE A 159 -10.01 9.34 -18.70
C PHE A 159 -9.63 7.99 -18.08
N LEU A 160 -8.88 7.20 -18.85
CA LEU A 160 -8.39 5.90 -18.39
C LEU A 160 -7.08 6.09 -17.62
N TRP A 161 -7.09 5.79 -16.33
CA TRP A 161 -5.88 5.70 -15.51
C TRP A 161 -5.39 4.25 -15.46
N GLN A 162 -4.08 4.07 -15.64
CA GLN A 162 -3.42 2.77 -15.52
C GLN A 162 -2.47 2.76 -14.32
N CYS A 163 -2.55 1.69 -13.53
CA CYS A 163 -1.61 1.48 -12.45
C CYS A 163 -0.19 1.28 -13.02
N GLY A 164 0.83 1.96 -12.48
CA GLY A 164 2.22 1.74 -12.89
C GLY A 164 2.93 0.59 -12.16
N LEU A 165 2.19 -0.18 -11.36
CA LEU A 165 2.71 -1.35 -10.61
C LEU A 165 2.17 -2.67 -11.16
N CYS A 166 1.02 -2.63 -11.83
CA CYS A 166 0.34 -3.79 -12.39
C CYS A 166 -0.47 -3.39 -13.63
N VAL A 167 -1.21 -4.33 -14.22
CA VAL A 167 -1.97 -4.08 -15.46
C VAL A 167 -3.38 -3.53 -15.22
N ALA A 168 -3.75 -3.20 -13.98
CA ALA A 168 -5.09 -2.71 -13.67
C ALA A 168 -5.35 -1.30 -14.24
N GLN A 169 -6.59 -1.08 -14.69
CA GLN A 169 -7.04 0.16 -15.31
C GLN A 169 -8.37 0.60 -14.72
N PHE A 170 -8.55 1.91 -14.57
CA PHE A 170 -9.72 2.53 -13.96
C PHE A 170 -10.15 3.75 -14.77
N THR A 171 -11.45 3.90 -14.99
CA THR A 171 -11.98 5.14 -15.57
C THR A 171 -12.14 6.16 -14.45
N ILE A 172 -11.52 7.33 -14.59
CA ILE A 172 -11.57 8.40 -13.61
C ILE A 172 -12.52 9.48 -14.13
N SER A 173 -13.73 9.54 -13.57
CA SER A 173 -14.80 10.47 -13.96
C SER A 173 -15.02 11.61 -12.96
N ASP A 174 -14.64 11.40 -11.70
CA ASP A 174 -14.97 12.27 -10.56
C ASP A 174 -13.99 12.05 -9.39
N GLU A 175 -14.15 12.82 -8.32
CA GLU A 175 -13.31 12.68 -7.12
C GLU A 175 -13.49 11.32 -6.43
N HIS A 176 -14.69 10.72 -6.49
CA HIS A 176 -14.97 9.41 -5.90
C HIS A 176 -14.15 8.29 -6.58
N SER A 177 -13.82 8.47 -7.87
CA SER A 177 -12.93 7.57 -8.60
C SER A 177 -11.54 7.47 -7.95
N MET A 178 -11.09 8.50 -7.20
CA MET A 178 -9.84 8.44 -6.44
C MET A 178 -9.91 7.46 -5.27
N GLU A 179 -11.08 7.20 -4.70
CA GLU A 179 -11.24 6.18 -3.65
C GLU A 179 -10.96 4.78 -4.19
N LEU A 180 -11.37 4.51 -5.44
CA LEU A 180 -11.06 3.25 -6.13
C LEU A 180 -9.55 3.12 -6.38
N VAL A 181 -8.89 4.21 -6.79
CA VAL A 181 -7.43 4.25 -6.95
C VAL A 181 -6.73 4.00 -5.61
N ALA A 182 -7.15 4.66 -4.54
CA ALA A 182 -6.61 4.44 -3.20
C ALA A 182 -6.81 3.00 -2.74
N ALA A 183 -8.02 2.46 -2.90
CA ALA A 183 -8.35 1.08 -2.56
C ALA A 183 -7.49 0.09 -3.35
N HIS A 184 -7.28 0.32 -4.65
CA HIS A 184 -6.38 -0.50 -5.46
C HIS A 184 -4.93 -0.41 -4.97
N LEU A 185 -4.42 0.79 -4.69
CA LEU A 185 -3.04 0.98 -4.24
C LEU A 185 -2.76 0.36 -2.88
N ARG A 186 -3.77 0.15 -2.01
CA ARG A 186 -3.60 -0.67 -0.78
C ARG A 186 -3.06 -2.07 -1.08
N LEU A 187 -3.44 -2.68 -2.20
CA LEU A 187 -2.96 -4.02 -2.58
C LEU A 187 -1.45 -4.08 -2.78
N HIS A 188 -0.83 -2.94 -3.14
CA HIS A 188 0.61 -2.82 -3.38
C HIS A 188 1.37 -2.21 -2.21
N LEU A 189 0.67 -1.48 -1.34
CA LEU A 189 1.25 -0.75 -0.22
C LEU A 189 1.09 -1.49 1.11
N GLU A 190 0.19 -2.45 1.24
CA GLU A 190 -0.03 -3.16 2.50
C GLU A 190 0.63 -4.54 2.48
N LEU A 191 1.12 -4.96 3.64
CA LEU A 191 1.46 -6.36 3.91
C LEU A 191 0.75 -6.77 5.18
N ARG A 192 -0.18 -7.71 5.07
CA ARG A 192 -1.00 -8.18 6.20
C ARG A 192 -0.47 -9.49 6.73
N PHE A 193 -0.46 -9.64 8.06
CA PHE A 193 0.13 -10.82 8.70
C PHE A 193 -0.65 -11.24 9.94
N CYS A 194 -0.80 -12.54 10.15
CA CYS A 194 -1.36 -13.09 11.39
C CYS A 194 -0.26 -13.63 12.30
N LEU A 195 -0.14 -13.07 13.51
CA LEU A 195 0.84 -13.51 14.52
C LEU A 195 0.48 -14.85 15.16
N LYS A 196 -0.79 -15.27 15.13
CA LYS A 196 -1.20 -16.58 15.65
C LYS A 196 -0.87 -17.72 14.67
N CYS A 197 -1.09 -17.48 13.38
CA CYS A 197 -0.87 -18.46 12.31
C CYS A 197 0.52 -18.35 11.68
N HIS A 198 1.34 -17.37 12.07
CA HIS A 198 2.62 -17.05 11.43
C HIS A 198 2.53 -17.05 9.89
N THR A 199 1.52 -16.39 9.34
CA THR A 199 1.21 -16.46 7.90
C THR A 199 0.90 -15.07 7.34
N VAL A 200 1.36 -14.83 6.11
CA VAL A 200 0.97 -13.67 5.30
C VAL A 200 -0.49 -13.82 4.89
N LEU A 201 -1.29 -12.83 5.23
CA LEU A 201 -2.71 -12.78 4.88
C LEU A 201 -2.90 -12.15 3.50
N PRO A 202 -3.94 -12.56 2.76
CA PRO A 202 -4.25 -11.93 1.48
C PRO A 202 -4.56 -10.44 1.68
N ASN A 203 -4.01 -9.60 0.81
CA ASN A 203 -4.37 -8.20 0.74
C ASN A 203 -5.78 -8.04 0.17
N SER A 204 -6.47 -6.98 0.60
CA SER A 204 -7.78 -6.58 0.08
C SER A 204 -7.76 -5.09 -0.22
N ALA A 205 -8.61 -4.66 -1.16
CA ALA A 205 -8.79 -3.24 -1.46
C ALA A 205 -9.50 -2.48 -0.32
N LEU A 206 -10.20 -3.23 0.54
CA LEU A 206 -10.83 -2.72 1.75
C LEU A 206 -9.78 -2.51 2.83
N ALA A 207 -9.92 -1.44 3.61
CA ALA A 207 -9.16 -1.29 4.83
C ALA A 207 -9.47 -2.43 5.81
N VAL A 208 -8.50 -2.78 6.67
CA VAL A 208 -8.64 -3.90 7.61
C VAL A 208 -9.74 -3.72 8.66
N ASP A 209 -10.20 -2.49 8.85
CA ASP A 209 -11.25 -2.06 9.78
C ASP A 209 -12.54 -1.60 9.05
N ALA A 210 -12.63 -1.78 7.74
CA ALA A 210 -13.84 -1.45 7.01
C ALA A 210 -15.01 -2.33 7.48
N PRO A 211 -16.26 -1.82 7.54
CA PRO A 211 -17.42 -2.57 8.03
C PRO A 211 -17.66 -3.90 7.29
N ASP A 212 -17.31 -3.94 6.01
CA ASP A 212 -17.41 -5.08 5.10
C ASP A 212 -16.13 -5.93 5.02
N ALA A 213 -15.06 -5.51 5.71
CA ALA A 213 -13.84 -6.30 5.81
C ALA A 213 -14.11 -7.57 6.61
N LYS A 214 -13.95 -8.72 5.96
CA LYS A 214 -14.05 -10.01 6.65
C LYS A 214 -12.89 -10.15 7.64
N PRO A 215 -13.16 -10.39 8.93
CA PRO A 215 -12.10 -10.63 9.89
C PRO A 215 -11.36 -11.91 9.51
N HIS A 216 -10.04 -11.89 9.67
CA HIS A 216 -9.24 -13.09 9.50
C HIS A 216 -9.62 -14.14 10.56
N ARG A 217 -9.80 -15.39 10.15
CA ARG A 217 -9.96 -16.53 11.04
C ARG A 217 -8.87 -17.55 10.77
N CYS A 218 -8.07 -17.85 11.78
CA CYS A 218 -6.94 -18.79 11.66
C CYS A 218 -7.37 -20.19 11.18
N LYS A 219 -8.59 -20.62 11.54
CA LYS A 219 -9.14 -21.92 11.12
C LYS A 219 -9.34 -22.02 9.60
N ASP A 220 -9.54 -20.89 8.92
CA ASP A 220 -9.84 -20.87 7.49
C ASP A 220 -8.58 -21.03 6.62
N LEU A 221 -7.38 -20.90 7.22
CA LEU A 221 -6.09 -21.13 6.53
C LEU A 221 -5.63 -22.58 6.60
N VAL A 222 -6.15 -23.38 7.53
CA VAL A 222 -5.79 -24.78 7.69
C VAL A 222 -6.85 -25.63 6.99
N THR A 223 -6.67 -25.94 5.71
CA THR A 223 -7.18 -27.22 5.22
C THR A 223 -6.39 -28.30 5.97
N PRO A 224 -7.04 -29.18 6.76
CA PRO A 224 -6.34 -30.36 7.26
C PRO A 224 -5.91 -31.15 6.03
N VAL A 225 -4.61 -31.13 5.72
CA VAL A 225 -4.05 -32.17 4.87
C VAL A 225 -4.16 -33.43 5.71
N ASP A 226 -5.14 -34.27 5.39
CA ASP A 226 -5.26 -35.61 5.94
C ASP A 226 -3.99 -36.39 5.55
N LEU A 227 -2.97 -36.29 6.40
CA LEU A 227 -1.73 -37.05 6.31
C LEU A 227 -1.96 -38.57 6.45
N ASN A 228 -3.19 -38.98 6.75
CA ASN A 228 -3.60 -40.38 6.85
C ASN A 228 -3.93 -41.06 5.50
N LEU A 229 -3.98 -40.34 4.37
CA LEU A 229 -4.29 -40.96 3.07
C LEU A 229 -3.07 -41.50 2.30
N ARG A 230 -1.85 -41.48 2.88
CA ARG A 230 -0.63 -41.99 2.20
C ARG A 230 -0.10 -43.33 2.66
N HIS A 231 -0.85 -44.10 3.44
CA HIS A 231 -0.47 -45.47 3.79
C HIS A 231 -1.63 -46.45 3.61
N GLN A 232 -2.08 -46.63 2.36
CA GLN A 232 -2.68 -47.91 1.98
C GLN A 232 -1.59 -48.74 1.28
N PRO A 233 -1.10 -49.83 1.89
CA PRO A 233 -0.30 -50.80 1.15
C PRO A 233 -1.22 -51.46 0.12
N HIS A 234 -0.81 -51.43 -1.15
CA HIS A 234 -1.40 -52.23 -2.21
C HIS A 234 -1.25 -53.72 -1.83
N ASN A 235 -2.28 -54.30 -1.21
CA ASN A 235 -2.44 -55.74 -1.18
C ASN A 235 -2.82 -56.18 -2.60
N GLN A 236 -1.83 -56.45 -3.44
CA GLN A 236 -2.03 -57.36 -4.57
C GLN A 236 -1.96 -58.78 -4.00
N GLY A 237 -3.14 -59.34 -3.74
CA GLY A 237 -3.29 -60.75 -3.44
C GLY A 237 -2.91 -61.58 -4.66
N MET A 238 -1.95 -62.49 -4.47
CA MET A 238 -1.92 -63.75 -5.18
C MET A 238 -3.25 -64.47 -4.95
N PHE A 239 -3.95 -64.86 -6.02
CA PHE A 239 -4.74 -66.08 -6.04
C PHE A 239 -4.82 -66.63 -7.47
N CYS A 240 -4.31 -67.87 -7.57
CA CYS A 240 -4.62 -68.99 -8.49
C CYS A 240 -4.72 -68.75 -10.00
#